data_AF-A0A2T0RLL3-F1
#
_entry.id   AF-A0A2T0RLL3-F1
#
_cell.length_a   1.000
_cell.length_b   1.000
_cell.length_c   1.000
_cell.angle_alpha   90.00
_cell.angle_beta   90.00
_cell.angle_gamma   90.00
#
_symmetry.space_group_name_H-M   'P 1'
#
loop_
_entity.id
_entity.type
_entity.pdbx_description
1 polymer ?
#
loop_
_entity_poly.entity_id
_entity_poly.type
_entity_poly.pdbx_seq_one_letter_code
_entity_poly.pdbx_strand_id
1 'polypeptide(L)'
;MKTSTPSLNWLVCGLLLGTTAYSCKTKDVSSITPVTYTFAGFDNVKLPEVTPTAPAAVSVTAGSITSSTMAAAVSAGLNSIAASGQVPASVQQAGAAVGQAVSASRASELASSLNPDMISSGTMSADMKKELSALANNAALKAYMPSYTLPTVNGKPVGARVGAGGITLVAVANATQQDGSSDACRQAASAAYTAVVQSLDATRTSQNTAINNNYTQLETAANAEVSSCQASVPTRYTDLRTTLRTQLNSSLATLNSVRATTGDALYNQLALMMYVGYVQALTNVDTIQAADLNVCTATRDAKIAAAKTARDSDLNRITTNYNTVLSTAATVRDRAVASCHNQGNGG
;
A
#
# COMPACT_ATOMS: atom_id res chain seq x y z
N MET A 1 -9.90 118.10 43.12
CA MET A 1 -10.87 117.02 42.80
C MET A 1 -10.59 116.59 41.37
N LYS A 2 -10.26 115.35 41.00
CA LYS A 2 -10.51 114.02 41.57
C LYS A 2 -9.24 113.15 41.39
N THR A 3 -8.83 112.48 42.46
CA THR A 3 -7.94 111.32 42.44
C THR A 3 -8.77 110.08 42.04
N SER A 4 -8.37 109.35 41.00
CA SER A 4 -8.99 108.07 40.62
C SER A 4 -8.05 106.92 40.94
N THR A 5 -8.36 106.20 42.01
CA THR A 5 -7.78 104.90 42.38
C THR A 5 -8.24 103.82 41.38
N PRO A 6 -7.34 102.98 40.83
CA PRO A 6 -7.73 101.79 40.09
C PRO A 6 -8.36 100.75 41.04
N SER A 7 -9.48 100.19 40.60
CA SER A 7 -10.34 99.32 41.38
C SER A 7 -9.71 97.94 41.63
N LEU A 8 -9.63 97.59 42.91
CA LEU A 8 -9.20 96.31 43.47
C LEU A 8 -10.14 95.12 43.13
N ASN A 9 -11.02 95.27 42.13
CA ASN A 9 -12.04 94.28 41.76
C ASN A 9 -11.55 93.25 40.72
N TRP A 10 -10.47 93.54 39.99
CA TRP A 10 -9.91 92.59 39.01
C TRP A 10 -9.01 91.52 39.63
N LEU A 11 -8.45 91.78 40.82
CA LEU A 11 -7.61 90.81 41.52
C LEU A 11 -8.43 89.69 42.20
N VAL A 12 -9.68 89.99 42.59
CA VAL A 12 -10.59 89.03 43.25
C VAL A 12 -11.22 88.06 42.26
N CYS A 13 -11.52 88.49 41.03
CA CYS A 13 -12.03 87.60 39.98
C CYS A 13 -10.95 86.63 39.45
N GLY A 14 -9.66 87.03 39.44
CA GLY A 14 -8.55 86.14 39.08
C GLY A 14 -8.30 85.03 40.12
N LEU A 15 -8.52 85.32 41.41
CA LEU A 15 -8.32 84.34 42.49
C LEU A 15 -9.46 83.29 42.57
N LEU A 16 -10.68 83.66 42.14
CA LEU A 16 -11.84 82.76 42.13
C LEU A 16 -11.84 81.77 40.94
N LEU A 17 -11.18 82.09 39.82
CA LEU A 17 -10.94 81.14 38.72
C LEU A 17 -9.75 80.21 38.97
N GLY A 18 -8.78 80.60 39.80
CA GLY A 18 -7.67 79.74 40.21
C GLY A 18 -8.09 78.64 41.21
N THR A 19 -9.11 78.90 42.04
CA THR A 19 -9.55 77.97 43.10
C THR A 19 -10.52 76.89 42.61
N THR A 20 -11.21 77.09 41.48
CA THR A 20 -11.97 76.03 40.79
C THR A 20 -11.09 75.11 39.94
N ALA A 21 -9.93 75.59 39.46
CA ALA A 21 -8.93 74.73 38.81
C ALA A 21 -8.08 73.92 39.81
N TYR A 22 -7.85 74.45 41.03
CA TYR A 22 -7.06 73.78 42.08
C TYR A 22 -7.86 72.78 42.94
N SER A 23 -9.20 72.77 42.81
CA SER A 23 -10.06 71.76 43.44
C SER A 23 -10.28 70.52 42.56
N CYS A 24 -9.76 70.51 41.34
CA CYS A 24 -9.33 69.26 40.71
C CYS A 24 -8.04 68.81 41.38
N LYS A 25 -8.11 68.42 42.66
CA LYS A 25 -7.20 67.38 43.14
C LYS A 25 -7.32 66.28 42.11
N THR A 26 -6.21 65.89 41.49
CA THR A 26 -6.06 64.52 41.05
C THR A 26 -6.32 63.70 42.30
N LYS A 27 -7.60 63.34 42.57
CA LYS A 27 -7.88 62.06 43.22
C LYS A 27 -6.96 61.12 42.48
N ASP A 28 -6.03 60.50 43.19
CA ASP A 28 -5.07 59.57 42.64
C ASP A 28 -5.78 58.74 41.57
N VAL A 29 -5.68 59.19 40.31
CA VAL A 29 -5.97 58.35 39.18
C VAL A 29 -4.73 57.52 39.19
N SER A 30 -4.78 56.49 40.05
CA SER A 30 -3.93 55.34 40.03
C SER A 30 -3.63 55.17 38.56
N SER A 31 -2.37 55.43 38.16
CA SER A 31 -1.93 55.30 36.78
C SER A 31 -2.66 54.08 36.26
N ILE A 32 -3.56 54.27 35.29
CA ILE A 32 -4.36 53.16 34.77
C ILE A 32 -3.30 52.31 34.09
N THR A 33 -2.72 51.37 34.84
CA THR A 33 -1.88 50.32 34.32
C THR A 33 -2.68 49.75 33.17
N PRO A 34 -2.11 49.62 31.96
CA PRO A 34 -2.82 49.08 30.82
C PRO A 34 -3.56 47.82 31.27
N VAL A 35 -4.89 47.84 31.22
CA VAL A 35 -5.70 46.73 31.71
C VAL A 35 -5.30 45.51 30.88
N THR A 36 -4.59 44.59 31.52
CA THR A 36 -4.16 43.36 30.87
C THR A 36 -5.29 42.37 31.00
N TYR A 37 -6.10 42.24 29.95
CA TYR A 37 -7.17 41.24 29.91
C TYR A 37 -6.54 39.85 29.81
N THR A 38 -6.82 38.99 30.79
CA THR A 38 -6.48 37.57 30.75
C THR A 38 -7.76 36.75 30.71
N PHE A 39 -7.82 35.77 29.82
CA PHE A 39 -9.01 34.94 29.62
C PHE A 39 -8.66 33.49 29.91
N ALA A 40 -9.18 32.96 31.01
CA ALA A 40 -8.98 31.57 31.38
C ALA A 40 -9.56 30.61 30.33
N GLY A 41 -8.87 29.49 30.09
CA GLY A 41 -9.34 28.40 29.24
C GLY A 41 -8.75 28.34 27.84
N PHE A 42 -8.18 29.43 27.31
CA PHE A 42 -7.46 29.38 26.03
C PHE A 42 -6.20 28.51 26.09
N ASP A 43 -5.50 28.47 27.23
CA ASP A 43 -4.30 27.63 27.42
C ASP A 43 -4.57 26.11 27.32
N ASN A 44 -5.83 25.70 27.49
CA ASN A 44 -6.27 24.31 27.40
C ASN A 44 -6.71 23.91 25.99
N VAL A 45 -6.79 24.85 25.05
CA VAL A 45 -7.20 24.60 23.67
C VAL A 45 -5.98 24.19 22.86
N LYS A 46 -5.73 22.88 22.78
CA LYS A 46 -4.61 22.30 22.03
C LYS A 46 -5.11 21.25 21.06
N LEU A 47 -4.50 21.20 19.88
CA LEU A 47 -4.78 20.14 18.91
C LEU A 47 -4.13 18.83 19.39
N PRO A 48 -4.90 17.73 19.56
CA PRO A 48 -4.31 16.43 19.85
C PRO A 48 -3.29 16.02 18.78
N GLU A 49 -2.22 15.34 19.21
CA GLU A 49 -1.20 14.84 18.30
C GLU A 49 -1.73 13.64 17.50
N VAL A 50 -1.46 13.65 16.20
CA VAL A 50 -1.72 12.54 15.28
C VAL A 50 -0.40 12.08 14.68
N THR A 51 0.06 10.90 15.10
CA THR A 51 1.27 10.28 14.56
C THR A 51 0.95 9.45 13.31
N PRO A 52 1.90 9.30 12.36
CA PRO A 52 1.71 8.45 11.20
C PRO A 52 1.37 7.02 11.57
N THR A 53 0.28 6.51 11.02
CA THR A 53 -0.16 5.12 11.18
C THR A 53 0.63 4.20 10.24
N ALA A 54 1.07 3.06 10.75
CA ALA A 54 1.70 2.03 9.93
C ALA A 54 0.70 1.49 8.88
N PRO A 55 1.06 1.40 7.59
CA PRO A 55 0.20 0.80 6.58
C PRO A 55 -0.12 -0.67 6.88
N ALA A 56 -1.25 -1.15 6.37
CA ALA A 56 -1.57 -2.58 6.41
C ALA A 56 -0.49 -3.39 5.68
N ALA A 57 -0.10 -4.53 6.27
CA ALA A 57 0.91 -5.41 5.68
C ALA A 57 0.41 -5.99 4.34
N VAL A 58 1.28 -5.98 3.33
CA VAL A 58 1.03 -6.63 2.05
C VAL A 58 1.55 -8.07 2.11
N SER A 59 0.67 -9.02 1.77
CA SER A 59 1.02 -10.44 1.73
C SER A 59 1.28 -10.90 0.30
N VAL A 60 2.32 -11.69 0.11
CA VAL A 60 2.68 -12.30 -1.17
C VAL A 60 2.77 -13.80 -0.98
N THR A 61 2.05 -14.56 -1.81
CA THR A 61 2.19 -16.02 -1.87
C THR A 61 2.83 -16.39 -3.20
N ALA A 62 3.94 -17.13 -3.15
CA ALA A 62 4.64 -17.57 -4.34
C ALA A 62 3.77 -18.54 -5.16
N GLY A 63 3.91 -18.48 -6.49
CA GLY A 63 3.40 -19.53 -7.36
C GLY A 63 4.14 -20.84 -7.11
N SER A 64 3.53 -21.96 -7.51
CA SER A 64 4.12 -23.28 -7.31
C SER A 64 3.85 -24.18 -8.50
N ILE A 65 4.74 -25.14 -8.72
CA ILE A 65 4.51 -26.28 -9.63
C ILE A 65 4.35 -27.51 -8.76
N THR A 66 3.24 -28.20 -8.90
CA THR A 66 2.95 -29.43 -8.17
C THR A 66 3.14 -30.62 -9.10
N SER A 67 4.05 -31.52 -8.75
CA SER A 67 4.25 -32.77 -9.48
C SER A 67 3.01 -33.67 -9.40
N SER A 68 2.75 -34.43 -10.46
CA SER A 68 1.66 -35.42 -10.47
C SER A 68 1.99 -36.60 -9.55
N THR A 69 1.02 -36.98 -8.71
CA THR A 69 1.08 -38.22 -7.92
C THR A 69 1.11 -39.47 -8.79
N MET A 70 0.42 -39.46 -9.94
CA MET A 70 0.45 -40.55 -10.91
C MET A 70 1.82 -40.66 -11.59
N ALA A 71 2.44 -39.52 -11.96
CA ALA A 71 3.80 -39.51 -12.50
C ALA A 71 4.81 -40.05 -11.47
N ALA A 72 4.69 -39.66 -10.19
CA ALA A 72 5.53 -40.20 -9.13
C ALA A 72 5.35 -41.72 -8.95
N ALA A 73 4.12 -42.23 -9.05
CA ALA A 73 3.83 -43.66 -8.99
C ALA A 73 4.42 -44.44 -10.19
N VAL A 74 4.51 -43.81 -11.38
CA VAL A 74 5.20 -44.38 -12.54
C VAL A 74 6.71 -44.43 -12.30
N SER A 75 7.31 -43.33 -11.83
CA SER A 75 8.75 -43.31 -11.51
C SER A 75 9.13 -44.34 -10.46
N ALA A 76 8.34 -44.47 -9.39
CA ALA A 76 8.54 -45.51 -8.38
C ALA A 76 8.38 -46.92 -8.97
N GLY A 77 7.38 -47.11 -9.83
CA GLY A 77 7.17 -48.38 -10.54
C GLY A 77 8.36 -48.77 -11.41
N LEU A 78 8.90 -47.83 -12.21
CA LEU A 78 10.07 -48.07 -13.05
C LEU A 78 11.30 -48.49 -12.22
N ASN A 79 11.54 -47.81 -11.09
CA ASN A 79 12.64 -48.16 -10.19
C ASN A 79 12.50 -49.56 -9.58
N SER A 80 11.28 -50.07 -9.41
CA SER A 80 11.03 -51.40 -8.83
C SER A 80 11.27 -52.56 -9.81
N ILE A 81 11.24 -52.30 -11.13
CA ILE A 81 11.34 -53.35 -12.15
C ILE A 81 12.65 -54.12 -12.06
N ALA A 82 13.76 -53.43 -11.81
CA ALA A 82 15.07 -54.07 -11.70
C ALA A 82 15.14 -55.11 -10.57
N ALA A 83 14.36 -54.92 -9.50
CA ALA A 83 14.28 -55.84 -8.37
C ALA A 83 13.21 -56.92 -8.55
N SER A 84 12.06 -56.59 -9.15
CA SER A 84 10.93 -57.51 -9.28
C SER A 84 10.95 -58.36 -10.54
N GLY A 85 11.63 -57.90 -11.61
CA GLY A 85 11.56 -58.49 -12.94
C GLY A 85 10.18 -58.37 -13.61
N GLN A 86 9.25 -57.59 -13.04
CA GLN A 86 7.87 -57.48 -13.49
C GLN A 86 7.47 -56.02 -13.67
N VAL A 87 6.69 -55.72 -14.72
CA VAL A 87 6.19 -54.37 -14.99
C VAL A 87 5.00 -54.06 -14.06
N PRO A 88 5.09 -53.08 -13.14
CA PRO A 88 4.01 -52.76 -12.21
C PRO A 88 2.78 -52.17 -12.91
N ALA A 89 1.62 -52.30 -12.25
CA ALA A 89 0.35 -51.80 -12.77
C ALA A 89 0.36 -50.28 -13.07
N SER A 90 1.04 -49.46 -12.26
CA SER A 90 1.15 -48.02 -12.50
C SER A 90 1.85 -47.70 -13.83
N VAL A 91 2.87 -48.48 -14.19
CA VAL A 91 3.62 -48.34 -15.43
C VAL A 91 2.79 -48.80 -16.63
N GLN A 92 2.04 -49.91 -16.49
CA GLN A 92 1.12 -50.39 -17.53
C GLN A 92 -0.02 -49.41 -17.79
N GLN A 93 -0.62 -48.86 -16.73
CA GLN A 93 -1.70 -47.87 -16.82
C GLN A 93 -1.26 -46.58 -17.49
N ALA A 94 -0.03 -46.12 -17.22
CA ALA A 94 0.55 -44.98 -17.91
C ALA A 94 0.72 -45.23 -19.42
N GLY A 95 1.27 -46.39 -19.81
CA GLY A 95 1.35 -46.78 -21.21
C GLY A 95 -0.01 -46.85 -21.90
N ALA A 96 -1.01 -47.43 -21.23
CA ALA A 96 -2.38 -47.48 -21.73
C ALA A 96 -3.00 -46.09 -21.91
N ALA A 97 -2.76 -45.15 -20.98
CA ALA A 97 -3.23 -43.78 -21.09
C ALA A 97 -2.59 -43.04 -22.29
N VAL A 98 -1.31 -43.28 -22.57
CA VAL A 98 -0.65 -42.78 -23.79
C VAL A 98 -1.28 -43.42 -25.04
N GLY A 99 -1.52 -44.74 -25.02
CA GLY A 99 -2.17 -45.45 -26.12
C GLY A 99 -3.60 -44.97 -26.43
N GLN A 100 -4.31 -44.41 -25.44
CA GLN A 100 -5.61 -43.75 -25.63
C GLN A 100 -5.47 -42.35 -26.25
N ALA A 101 -4.35 -41.66 -25.99
CA ALA A 101 -4.10 -40.32 -26.50
C ALA A 101 -3.48 -40.33 -27.90
N VAL A 102 -2.68 -41.35 -28.24
CA VAL A 102 -1.93 -41.44 -29.48
C VAL A 102 -1.63 -42.91 -29.84
N SER A 103 -1.60 -43.23 -31.14
CA SER A 103 -1.26 -44.59 -31.60
C SER A 103 0.17 -44.99 -31.23
N ALA A 104 0.44 -46.29 -31.11
CA ALA A 104 1.77 -46.78 -30.77
C ALA A 104 2.85 -46.41 -31.81
N SER A 105 2.52 -46.43 -33.11
CA SER A 105 3.44 -46.00 -34.17
C SER A 105 3.78 -44.52 -34.04
N ARG A 106 2.76 -43.67 -33.85
CA ARG A 106 2.96 -42.24 -33.69
C ARG A 106 3.72 -41.92 -32.40
N ALA A 107 3.46 -42.66 -31.32
CA ALA A 107 4.21 -42.52 -30.08
C ALA A 107 5.71 -42.83 -30.27
N SER A 108 6.03 -43.87 -31.04
CA SER A 108 7.41 -44.22 -31.40
C SER A 108 8.09 -43.14 -32.24
N GLU A 109 7.40 -42.62 -33.26
CA GLU A 109 7.90 -41.54 -34.11
C GLU A 109 8.23 -40.29 -33.28
N LEU A 110 7.27 -39.85 -32.45
CA LEU A 110 7.43 -38.69 -31.59
C LEU A 110 8.57 -38.89 -30.59
N ALA A 111 8.58 -40.00 -29.86
CA ALA A 111 9.63 -40.29 -28.87
C ALA A 111 11.03 -40.31 -29.48
N SER A 112 11.18 -40.78 -30.72
CA SER A 112 12.46 -40.81 -31.44
C SER A 112 12.87 -39.44 -31.98
N SER A 113 11.91 -38.58 -32.30
CA SER A 113 12.14 -37.23 -32.81
C SER A 113 12.50 -36.21 -31.72
N LEU A 114 12.28 -36.56 -30.45
CA LEU A 114 12.46 -35.68 -29.30
C LEU A 114 13.78 -35.97 -28.59
N ASN A 115 14.44 -34.90 -28.16
CA ASN A 115 15.51 -34.98 -27.18
C ASN A 115 15.41 -33.80 -26.19
N PRO A 116 16.00 -33.93 -24.99
CA PRO A 116 15.91 -32.90 -23.95
C PRO A 116 16.46 -31.54 -24.39
N ASP A 117 17.52 -31.52 -25.21
CA ASP A 117 18.16 -30.28 -25.65
C ASP A 117 17.24 -29.49 -26.57
N MET A 118 16.63 -30.13 -27.58
CA MET A 118 15.65 -29.51 -28.48
C MET A 118 14.47 -28.87 -27.75
N ILE A 119 14.02 -29.53 -26.68
CA ILE A 119 12.91 -29.02 -25.86
C ILE A 119 13.37 -27.79 -25.07
N SER A 120 14.54 -27.87 -24.42
CA SER A 120 15.07 -26.81 -23.55
C SER A 120 15.55 -25.56 -24.30
N SER A 121 16.08 -25.71 -25.51
CA SER A 121 16.56 -24.60 -26.35
C SER A 121 15.43 -23.92 -27.14
N GLY A 122 14.21 -24.46 -27.07
CA GLY A 122 13.06 -23.93 -27.80
C GLY A 122 13.12 -24.13 -29.32
N THR A 123 14.03 -24.97 -29.83
CA THR A 123 14.27 -25.20 -31.26
C THR A 123 13.25 -26.14 -31.90
N MET A 124 12.33 -26.73 -31.11
CA MET A 124 11.19 -27.47 -31.64
C MET A 124 10.34 -26.62 -32.59
N SER A 125 9.86 -27.24 -33.67
CA SER A 125 8.91 -26.62 -34.60
C SER A 125 7.60 -26.24 -33.90
N ALA A 126 6.89 -25.26 -34.44
CA ALA A 126 5.59 -24.84 -33.91
C ALA A 126 4.57 -25.98 -33.92
N ASP A 127 4.57 -26.82 -34.96
CA ASP A 127 3.69 -27.98 -35.07
C ASP A 127 3.97 -29.02 -33.99
N MET A 128 5.25 -29.32 -33.74
CA MET A 128 5.64 -30.24 -32.65
C MET A 128 5.22 -29.69 -31.28
N LYS A 129 5.44 -28.39 -31.02
CA LYS A 129 4.97 -27.72 -29.80
C LYS A 129 3.46 -27.84 -29.63
N LYS A 130 2.70 -27.62 -30.72
CA LYS A 130 1.24 -27.72 -30.73
C LYS A 130 0.78 -29.16 -30.45
N GLU A 131 1.41 -30.16 -31.06
CA GLU A 131 1.09 -31.57 -30.85
C GLU A 131 1.38 -32.02 -29.41
N LEU A 132 2.55 -31.68 -28.85
CA LEU A 132 2.88 -32.00 -27.46
C LEU A 132 1.97 -31.28 -26.45
N SER A 133 1.59 -30.03 -26.75
CA SER A 133 0.59 -29.31 -25.95
C SER A 133 -0.79 -29.96 -26.02
N ALA A 134 -1.21 -30.44 -27.20
CA ALA A 134 -2.45 -31.20 -27.33
C ALA A 134 -2.43 -32.51 -26.53
N LEU A 135 -1.29 -33.22 -26.53
CA LEU A 135 -1.09 -34.42 -25.70
C LEU A 135 -1.12 -34.10 -24.20
N ALA A 136 -0.46 -33.02 -23.76
CA ALA A 136 -0.46 -32.61 -22.35
C ALA A 136 -1.88 -32.23 -21.86
N ASN A 137 -2.72 -31.70 -22.76
CA ASN A 137 -4.12 -31.36 -22.47
C ASN A 137 -5.10 -32.52 -22.71
N ASN A 138 -4.63 -33.68 -23.18
CA ASN A 138 -5.49 -34.84 -23.38
C ASN A 138 -6.02 -35.34 -22.02
N ALA A 139 -7.31 -35.64 -21.95
CA ALA A 139 -7.96 -36.06 -20.71
C ALA A 139 -7.32 -37.31 -20.08
N ALA A 140 -6.88 -38.27 -20.89
CA ALA A 140 -6.21 -39.49 -20.41
C ALA A 140 -4.84 -39.20 -19.77
N LEU A 141 -4.14 -38.17 -20.24
CA LEU A 141 -2.80 -37.83 -19.79
C LEU A 141 -2.78 -36.76 -18.69
N LYS A 142 -3.86 -36.00 -18.53
CA LYS A 142 -3.94 -34.88 -17.57
C LYS A 142 -3.54 -35.26 -16.15
N ALA A 143 -3.91 -36.45 -15.69
CA ALA A 143 -3.56 -36.93 -14.35
C ALA A 143 -2.06 -37.14 -14.14
N TYR A 144 -1.29 -37.32 -15.21
CA TYR A 144 0.17 -37.50 -15.21
C TYR A 144 0.94 -36.19 -15.40
N MET A 145 0.25 -35.10 -15.74
CA MET A 145 0.88 -33.81 -15.98
C MET A 145 1.07 -33.01 -14.68
N PRO A 146 2.15 -32.22 -14.55
CA PRO A 146 2.29 -31.31 -13.43
C PRO A 146 1.26 -30.18 -13.52
N SER A 147 0.75 -29.74 -12.37
CA SER A 147 -0.12 -28.57 -12.25
C SER A 147 0.65 -27.37 -11.71
N TYR A 148 0.04 -26.19 -11.74
CA TYR A 148 0.62 -25.00 -11.15
C TYR A 148 -0.42 -24.11 -10.46
N THR A 149 0.06 -23.28 -9.54
CA THR A 149 -0.68 -22.15 -8.97
C THR A 149 0.01 -20.84 -9.34
N LEU A 150 -0.78 -19.83 -9.66
CA LEU A 150 -0.26 -18.48 -9.87
C LEU A 150 0.11 -17.83 -8.53
N PRO A 151 1.14 -16.97 -8.51
CA PRO A 151 1.41 -16.16 -7.33
C PRO A 151 0.25 -15.23 -7.02
N THR A 152 0.14 -14.81 -5.75
CA THR A 152 -0.91 -13.89 -5.30
C THR A 152 -0.34 -12.72 -4.52
N VAL A 153 -1.00 -11.56 -4.63
CA VAL A 153 -0.78 -10.39 -3.78
C VAL A 153 -2.09 -10.09 -3.06
N ASN A 154 -2.06 -10.10 -1.72
CA ASN A 154 -3.26 -9.99 -0.87
C ASN A 154 -4.36 -11.00 -1.26
N GLY A 155 -3.96 -12.24 -1.52
CA GLY A 155 -4.87 -13.33 -1.91
C GLY A 155 -5.44 -13.23 -3.33
N LYS A 156 -5.07 -12.20 -4.11
CA LYS A 156 -5.51 -12.04 -5.51
C LYS A 156 -4.44 -12.58 -6.46
N PRO A 157 -4.78 -13.51 -7.39
CA PRO A 157 -3.85 -13.99 -8.40
C PRO A 157 -3.28 -12.85 -9.25
N VAL A 158 -1.97 -12.82 -9.43
CA VAL A 158 -1.28 -11.86 -10.30
C VAL A 158 -1.12 -12.46 -11.69
N GLY A 159 -1.53 -11.71 -12.73
CA GLY A 159 -1.57 -12.19 -14.12
C GLY A 159 -2.94 -12.09 -14.79
N ALA A 160 -4.00 -11.73 -14.05
CA ALA A 160 -5.28 -11.31 -14.62
C ALA A 160 -5.25 -9.81 -14.97
N ARG A 161 -5.75 -9.43 -16.15
CA ARG A 161 -5.81 -8.03 -16.60
C ARG A 161 -6.59 -7.18 -15.58
N VAL A 162 -5.96 -6.15 -15.01
CA VAL A 162 -6.64 -5.17 -14.15
C VAL A 162 -6.47 -3.77 -14.76
N GLY A 163 -7.59 -3.16 -15.14
CA GLY A 163 -7.67 -1.78 -15.62
C GLY A 163 -7.59 -0.79 -14.47
N ALA A 164 -6.82 0.28 -14.66
CA ALA A 164 -6.60 1.34 -13.68
C ALA A 164 -7.80 2.30 -13.63
N GLY A 165 -8.36 2.51 -12.43
CA GLY A 165 -9.35 3.55 -12.14
C GLY A 165 -8.66 4.75 -11.49
N GLY A 166 -8.79 5.93 -12.11
CA GLY A 166 -8.29 7.20 -11.60
C GLY A 166 -9.13 7.76 -10.44
N ILE A 167 -8.51 8.59 -9.60
CA ILE A 167 -9.16 9.33 -8.51
C ILE A 167 -9.11 10.82 -8.81
N THR A 168 -10.25 11.49 -8.69
CA THR A 168 -10.43 12.95 -8.80
C THR A 168 -10.38 13.58 -7.40
N LEU A 169 -9.68 14.71 -7.25
CA LEU A 169 -9.63 15.51 -6.01
C LEU A 169 -10.63 16.68 -6.08
N VAL A 170 -11.31 16.94 -4.96
CA VAL A 170 -12.20 18.10 -4.76
C VAL A 170 -11.60 19.02 -3.70
N ALA A 171 -11.66 20.33 -3.97
CA ALA A 171 -11.14 21.43 -3.16
C ALA A 171 -12.03 21.78 -1.97
N VAL A 172 -11.46 22.45 -0.96
CA VAL A 172 -12.19 23.08 0.14
C VAL A 172 -11.85 24.57 0.18
N ALA A 173 -12.88 25.41 0.24
CA ALA A 173 -12.80 26.86 0.39
C ALA A 173 -12.90 27.26 1.88
N ASN A 174 -12.09 28.24 2.29
CA ASN A 174 -12.22 28.90 3.59
C ASN A 174 -13.04 30.19 3.45
N ALA A 175 -13.97 30.42 4.37
CA ALA A 175 -14.64 31.69 4.56
C ALA A 175 -14.17 32.32 5.89
N THR A 176 -13.69 33.55 5.82
CA THR A 176 -13.43 34.42 6.97
C THR A 176 -14.67 35.27 7.25
N GLN A 177 -15.08 35.36 8.51
CA GLN A 177 -16.00 36.40 8.96
C GLN A 177 -15.26 37.45 9.79
N GLN A 178 -15.45 38.70 9.38
CA GLN A 178 -15.12 39.91 10.11
C GLN A 178 -16.40 40.37 10.81
N ASP A 179 -16.32 40.69 12.10
CA ASP A 179 -17.39 41.46 12.73
C ASP A 179 -16.81 42.53 13.65
N GLY A 180 -17.41 43.71 13.58
CA GLY A 180 -16.93 44.95 14.18
C GLY A 180 -17.82 45.42 15.31
N SER A 181 -17.25 45.67 16.49
CA SER A 181 -17.73 46.71 17.41
C SER A 181 -16.65 47.10 18.44
N SER A 182 -16.66 48.37 18.85
CA SER A 182 -15.61 49.09 19.56
C SER A 182 -15.67 48.97 21.09
N ASP A 183 -15.31 47.80 21.64
CA ASP A 183 -15.05 47.60 23.08
C ASP A 183 -13.69 46.90 23.26
N ALA A 184 -12.78 47.52 24.01
CA ALA A 184 -11.39 47.06 24.21
C ALA A 184 -11.31 45.64 24.81
N CYS A 185 -12.26 45.25 25.68
CA CYS A 185 -12.27 43.91 26.27
C CYS A 185 -12.64 42.84 25.23
N ARG A 186 -13.63 43.14 24.37
CA ARG A 186 -14.03 42.22 23.29
C ARG A 186 -12.96 42.08 22.22
N GLN A 187 -12.25 43.17 21.92
CA GLN A 187 -11.09 43.11 21.03
C GLN A 187 -9.99 42.22 21.60
N ALA A 188 -9.71 42.31 22.90
CA ALA A 188 -8.75 41.44 23.56
C ALA A 188 -9.18 39.96 23.52
N ALA A 189 -10.47 39.65 23.75
CA ALA A 189 -10.99 38.29 23.66
C ALA A 189 -10.91 37.72 22.23
N SER A 190 -11.23 38.52 21.22
CA SER A 190 -11.09 38.16 19.80
C SER A 190 -9.63 37.98 19.38
N ALA A 191 -8.71 38.80 19.90
CA ALA A 191 -7.28 38.67 19.67
C ALA A 191 -6.73 37.36 20.28
N ALA A 192 -7.13 37.04 21.52
CA ALA A 192 -6.76 35.78 22.18
C ALA A 192 -7.27 34.56 21.39
N TYR A 193 -8.53 34.58 20.94
CA TYR A 193 -9.08 33.55 20.06
C TYR A 193 -8.30 33.43 18.75
N THR A 194 -7.98 34.55 18.10
CA THR A 194 -7.20 34.56 16.85
C THR A 194 -5.82 33.94 17.03
N ALA A 195 -5.13 34.27 18.13
CA ALA A 195 -3.82 33.68 18.46
C ALA A 195 -3.92 32.16 18.68
N VAL A 196 -4.96 31.68 19.37
CA VAL A 196 -5.22 30.25 19.51
C VAL A 196 -5.47 29.59 18.16
N VAL A 197 -6.33 30.16 17.30
CA VAL A 197 -6.59 29.62 15.95
C VAL A 197 -5.30 29.53 15.13
N GLN A 198 -4.44 30.56 15.16
CA GLN A 198 -3.14 30.54 14.49
C GLN A 198 -2.24 29.41 14.99
N SER A 199 -2.21 29.17 16.31
CA SER A 199 -1.46 28.05 16.90
C SER A 199 -2.01 26.68 16.48
N LEU A 200 -3.34 26.53 16.43
CA LEU A 200 -4.00 25.32 15.93
C LEU A 200 -3.70 25.08 14.44
N ASP A 201 -3.73 26.14 13.62
CA ASP A 201 -3.41 26.08 12.19
C ASP A 201 -1.95 25.69 11.95
N ALA A 202 -1.01 26.25 12.71
CA ALA A 202 0.41 25.90 12.64
C ALA A 202 0.64 24.44 13.03
N THR A 203 0.00 23.97 14.11
CA THR A 203 0.08 22.58 14.56
C THR A 203 -0.52 21.62 13.54
N ARG A 204 -1.71 21.94 12.99
CA ARG A 204 -2.35 21.16 11.92
C ARG A 204 -1.44 21.06 10.70
N THR A 205 -0.83 22.16 10.29
CA THR A 205 0.08 22.20 9.14
C THR A 205 1.29 21.30 9.37
N SER A 206 1.91 21.39 10.55
CA SER A 206 3.05 20.54 10.93
C SER A 206 2.69 19.05 10.91
N GLN A 207 1.55 18.68 11.51
CA GLN A 207 1.09 17.28 11.50
C GLN A 207 0.78 16.80 10.08
N ASN A 208 0.08 17.59 9.26
CA ASN A 208 -0.19 17.25 7.86
C ASN A 208 1.11 17.05 7.06
N THR A 209 2.12 17.90 7.27
CA THR A 209 3.44 17.74 6.64
C THR A 209 4.10 16.44 7.08
N ALA A 210 4.08 16.10 8.38
CA ALA A 210 4.66 14.85 8.87
C ALA A 210 3.97 13.60 8.26
N ILE A 211 2.63 13.59 8.21
CA ILE A 211 1.85 12.50 7.60
C ILE A 211 2.16 12.35 6.11
N ASN A 212 2.21 13.46 5.35
CA ASN A 212 2.51 13.43 3.92
C ASN A 212 3.96 13.02 3.63
N ASN A 213 4.93 13.50 4.43
CA ASN A 213 6.33 13.09 4.29
C ASN A 213 6.50 11.59 4.52
N ASN A 214 5.82 11.02 5.52
CA ASN A 214 5.83 9.58 5.77
C ASN A 214 5.26 8.80 4.57
N TYR A 215 4.13 9.26 4.00
CA TYR A 215 3.58 8.66 2.77
C TYR A 215 4.58 8.69 1.61
N THR A 216 5.22 9.84 1.33
CA THR A 216 6.21 9.99 0.26
C THR A 216 7.43 9.08 0.46
N GLN A 217 7.88 8.90 1.71
CA GLN A 217 8.97 7.97 2.02
C GLN A 217 8.57 6.52 1.72
N LEU A 218 7.37 6.10 2.12
CA LEU A 218 6.84 4.75 1.85
C LEU A 218 6.64 4.51 0.34
N GLU A 219 6.11 5.49 -0.39
CA GLU A 219 5.97 5.44 -1.84
C GLU A 219 7.33 5.32 -2.54
N THR A 220 8.31 6.10 -2.11
CA THR A 220 9.68 6.05 -2.64
C THR A 220 10.33 4.69 -2.40
N ALA A 221 10.21 4.17 -1.17
CA ALA A 221 10.72 2.85 -0.80
C ALA A 221 10.06 1.74 -1.63
N ALA A 222 8.73 1.76 -1.76
CA ALA A 222 8.00 0.78 -2.56
C ALA A 222 8.41 0.81 -4.04
N ASN A 223 8.66 1.99 -4.61
CA ASN A 223 9.14 2.13 -5.99
C ASN A 223 10.55 1.56 -6.18
N ALA A 224 11.45 1.78 -5.21
CA ALA A 224 12.83 1.30 -5.28
C ALA A 224 12.96 -0.23 -5.26
N GLU A 225 11.99 -0.94 -4.67
CA GLU A 225 12.00 -2.41 -4.57
C GLU A 225 11.71 -3.14 -5.90
N VAL A 226 11.09 -2.48 -6.89
CA VAL A 226 10.62 -3.16 -8.12
C VAL A 226 11.78 -3.72 -8.93
N SER A 227 12.82 -2.91 -9.17
CA SER A 227 13.94 -3.30 -10.03
C SER A 227 14.73 -4.47 -9.44
N SER A 228 15.00 -4.45 -8.13
CA SER A 228 15.72 -5.54 -7.44
C SER A 228 14.89 -6.81 -7.39
N CYS A 229 13.57 -6.70 -7.16
CA CYS A 229 12.64 -7.82 -7.25
C CYS A 229 12.68 -8.46 -8.65
N GLN A 230 12.50 -7.67 -9.71
CA GLN A 230 12.48 -8.16 -11.09
C GLN A 230 13.82 -8.76 -11.53
N ALA A 231 14.95 -8.22 -11.09
CA ALA A 231 16.27 -8.74 -11.43
C ALA A 231 16.52 -10.16 -10.88
N SER A 232 15.90 -10.53 -9.75
CA SER A 232 16.07 -11.85 -9.14
C SER A 232 15.25 -12.96 -9.81
N VAL A 233 14.14 -12.59 -10.49
CA VAL A 233 13.18 -13.55 -11.04
C VAL A 233 13.81 -14.46 -12.10
N PRO A 234 14.55 -13.97 -13.11
CA PRO A 234 15.13 -14.82 -14.16
C PRO A 234 16.03 -15.93 -13.63
N THR A 235 16.93 -15.62 -12.70
CA THR A 235 17.90 -16.59 -12.14
C THR A 235 17.18 -17.77 -11.49
N ARG A 236 16.18 -17.50 -10.64
CA ARG A 236 15.39 -18.55 -9.96
C ARG A 236 14.73 -19.52 -10.96
N TYR A 237 14.24 -19.01 -12.08
CA TYR A 237 13.59 -19.85 -13.09
C TYR A 237 14.58 -20.56 -14.03
N THR A 238 15.80 -20.05 -14.20
CA THR A 238 16.89 -20.77 -14.87
C THR A 238 17.30 -22.01 -14.08
N ASP A 239 17.40 -21.91 -12.76
CA ASP A 239 17.73 -23.05 -11.88
C ASP A 239 16.63 -24.13 -11.91
N LEU A 240 15.36 -23.69 -11.93
CA LEU A 240 14.22 -24.60 -12.03
C LEU A 240 14.20 -25.36 -13.37
N ARG A 241 14.45 -24.68 -14.50
CA ARG A 241 14.57 -25.35 -15.82
C ARG A 241 15.69 -26.38 -15.83
N THR A 242 16.84 -26.04 -15.22
CA THR A 242 17.98 -26.96 -15.10
C THR A 242 17.62 -28.21 -14.29
N THR A 243 16.92 -28.02 -13.17
CA THR A 243 16.43 -29.12 -12.32
C THR A 243 15.47 -30.05 -13.08
N LEU A 244 14.50 -29.47 -13.80
CA LEU A 244 13.55 -30.24 -14.61
C LEU A 244 14.26 -31.06 -15.71
N ARG A 245 15.27 -30.50 -16.37
CA ARG A 245 16.08 -31.21 -17.37
C ARG A 245 16.81 -32.41 -16.76
N THR A 246 17.45 -32.22 -15.60
CA THR A 246 18.14 -33.30 -14.89
C THR A 246 17.17 -34.41 -14.50
N GLN A 247 15.97 -34.06 -14.03
CA GLN A 247 14.93 -35.03 -13.68
C GLN A 247 14.45 -35.83 -14.89
N LEU A 248 14.24 -35.18 -16.05
CA LEU A 248 13.91 -35.87 -17.30
C LEU A 248 15.02 -36.85 -17.69
N ASN A 249 16.28 -36.41 -17.71
CA ASN A 249 17.41 -37.25 -18.09
C ASN A 249 17.54 -38.49 -17.18
N SER A 250 17.36 -38.32 -15.88
CA SER A 250 17.35 -39.43 -14.91
C SER A 250 16.19 -40.40 -15.15
N SER A 251 15.00 -39.88 -15.46
CA SER A 251 13.82 -40.69 -15.76
C SER A 251 13.98 -41.50 -17.04
N LEU A 252 14.54 -40.89 -18.09
CA LEU A 252 14.85 -41.57 -19.37
C LEU A 252 15.94 -42.62 -19.19
N ALA A 253 16.98 -42.35 -18.41
CA ALA A 253 18.03 -43.33 -18.10
C ALA A 253 17.47 -44.55 -17.36
N THR A 254 16.58 -44.31 -16.39
CA THR A 254 15.86 -45.39 -15.67
C THR A 254 14.97 -46.19 -16.60
N LEU A 255 14.21 -45.52 -17.47
CA LEU A 255 13.37 -46.20 -18.45
C LEU A 255 14.19 -47.04 -19.43
N ASN A 256 15.36 -46.55 -19.86
CA ASN A 256 16.26 -47.27 -20.74
C ASN A 256 16.87 -48.51 -20.08
N SER A 257 17.21 -48.47 -18.78
CA SER A 257 17.77 -49.62 -18.08
C SER A 257 16.77 -50.78 -17.93
N VAL A 258 15.47 -50.49 -17.93
CA VAL A 258 14.40 -51.49 -17.81
C VAL A 258 13.74 -51.86 -19.15
N ARG A 259 14.26 -51.32 -20.27
CA ARG A 259 13.65 -51.46 -21.60
C ARG A 259 13.41 -52.91 -22.02
N ALA A 260 14.34 -53.82 -21.70
CA ALA A 260 14.21 -55.24 -22.00
C ALA A 260 12.98 -55.87 -21.34
N THR A 261 12.58 -55.38 -20.15
CA THR A 261 11.41 -55.88 -19.42
C THR A 261 10.12 -55.19 -19.86
N THR A 262 10.17 -53.89 -20.20
CA THR A 262 8.98 -53.16 -20.64
C THR A 262 8.59 -53.47 -22.08
N GLY A 263 9.55 -53.85 -22.93
CA GLY A 263 9.35 -53.98 -24.38
C GLY A 263 9.26 -52.63 -25.09
N ASP A 264 9.44 -52.64 -26.42
CA ASP A 264 9.60 -51.40 -27.21
C ASP A 264 8.33 -50.53 -27.25
N ALA A 265 7.15 -51.14 -27.39
CA ALA A 265 5.90 -50.40 -27.47
C ALA A 265 5.63 -49.58 -26.20
N LEU A 266 5.72 -50.22 -25.03
CA LEU A 266 5.53 -49.56 -23.74
C LEU A 266 6.67 -48.58 -23.44
N TYR A 267 7.92 -48.92 -23.77
CA TYR A 267 9.06 -48.02 -23.66
C TYR A 267 8.81 -46.70 -24.40
N ASN A 268 8.41 -46.76 -25.68
CA ASN A 268 8.17 -45.58 -26.49
C ASN A 268 7.00 -44.73 -25.97
N GLN A 269 5.94 -45.38 -25.49
CA GLN A 269 4.81 -44.69 -24.86
C GLN A 269 5.23 -43.93 -23.60
N LEU A 270 5.99 -44.57 -22.72
CA LEU A 270 6.48 -43.97 -21.47
C LEU A 270 7.49 -42.85 -21.75
N ALA A 271 8.38 -43.02 -22.73
CA ALA A 271 9.32 -41.98 -23.15
C ALA A 271 8.57 -40.74 -23.67
N LEU A 272 7.55 -40.93 -24.51
CA LEU A 272 6.70 -39.82 -24.96
C LEU A 272 6.00 -39.12 -23.79
N MET A 273 5.43 -39.87 -22.84
CA MET A 273 4.80 -39.28 -21.65
C MET A 273 5.78 -38.42 -20.83
N MET A 274 7.02 -38.88 -20.65
CA MET A 274 8.06 -38.11 -19.96
C MET A 274 8.39 -36.81 -20.69
N TYR A 275 8.51 -36.84 -22.02
CA TYR A 275 8.73 -35.64 -22.83
C TYR A 275 7.55 -34.66 -22.77
N VAL A 276 6.32 -35.16 -22.89
CA VAL A 276 5.10 -34.34 -22.78
C VAL A 276 5.02 -33.68 -21.40
N GLY A 277 5.31 -34.44 -20.33
CA GLY A 277 5.36 -33.93 -18.97
C GLY A 277 6.42 -32.84 -18.78
N TYR A 278 7.60 -33.00 -19.38
CA TYR A 278 8.66 -31.99 -19.36
C TYR A 278 8.28 -30.71 -20.10
N VAL A 279 7.68 -30.82 -21.30
CA VAL A 279 7.17 -29.66 -22.05
C VAL A 279 6.10 -28.91 -21.25
N GLN A 280 5.17 -29.63 -20.61
CA GLN A 280 4.16 -29.01 -19.76
C GLN A 280 4.79 -28.33 -18.54
N ALA A 281 5.79 -28.95 -17.91
CA ALA A 281 6.51 -28.34 -16.79
C ALA A 281 7.20 -27.04 -17.19
N LEU A 282 7.88 -27.00 -18.36
CA LEU A 282 8.49 -25.77 -18.87
C LEU A 282 7.44 -24.69 -19.20
N THR A 283 6.31 -25.09 -19.79
CA THR A 283 5.18 -24.17 -20.05
C THR A 283 4.63 -23.56 -18.75
N ASN A 284 4.51 -24.37 -17.69
CA ASN A 284 4.11 -23.90 -16.37
C ASN A 284 5.18 -22.95 -15.80
N VAL A 285 6.46 -23.27 -15.93
CA VAL A 285 7.58 -22.39 -15.52
C VAL A 285 7.49 -21.03 -16.20
N ASP A 286 7.31 -21.00 -17.53
CA ASP A 286 7.21 -19.75 -18.28
C ASP A 286 6.01 -18.91 -17.82
N THR A 287 4.89 -19.56 -17.56
CA THR A 287 3.66 -18.93 -17.08
C THR A 287 3.85 -18.29 -15.70
N ILE A 288 4.42 -19.04 -14.74
CA ILE A 288 4.65 -18.51 -13.38
C ILE A 288 5.76 -17.46 -13.40
N GLN A 289 6.80 -17.60 -14.21
CA GLN A 289 7.85 -16.58 -14.37
C GLN A 289 7.25 -15.25 -14.85
N ALA A 290 6.39 -15.28 -15.87
CA ALA A 290 5.71 -14.09 -16.35
C ALA A 290 4.80 -13.47 -15.26
N ALA A 291 4.12 -14.30 -14.48
CA ALA A 291 3.31 -13.83 -13.35
C ALA A 291 4.16 -13.21 -12.23
N ASP A 292 5.29 -13.81 -11.87
CA ASP A 292 6.19 -13.32 -10.82
C ASP A 292 6.86 -11.99 -11.17
N LEU A 293 7.17 -11.74 -12.44
CA LEU A 293 7.61 -10.41 -12.89
C LEU A 293 6.56 -9.33 -12.61
N ASN A 294 5.27 -9.69 -12.73
CA ASN A 294 4.16 -8.79 -12.43
C ASN A 294 3.87 -8.69 -10.92
N VAL A 295 4.26 -9.68 -10.11
CA VAL A 295 4.10 -9.65 -8.63
C VAL A 295 4.88 -8.49 -8.03
N CYS A 296 6.07 -8.17 -8.57
CA CYS A 296 6.87 -7.02 -8.10
C CYS A 296 6.07 -5.71 -8.20
N THR A 297 5.47 -5.45 -9.37
CA THR A 297 4.64 -4.28 -9.64
C THR A 297 3.36 -4.29 -8.81
N ALA A 298 2.66 -5.43 -8.74
CA ALA A 298 1.44 -5.56 -7.95
C ALA A 298 1.67 -5.38 -6.44
N THR A 299 2.83 -5.84 -5.93
CA THR A 299 3.23 -5.65 -4.53
C THR A 299 3.50 -4.18 -4.24
N ARG A 300 4.21 -3.47 -5.12
CA ARG A 300 4.40 -2.02 -5.03
C ARG A 300 3.05 -1.31 -4.97
N ASP A 301 2.16 -1.59 -5.91
CA ASP A 301 0.86 -0.91 -6.00
C ASP A 301 0.01 -1.16 -4.75
N ALA A 302 0.03 -2.39 -4.23
CA ALA A 302 -0.62 -2.73 -2.97
C ALA A 302 -0.02 -1.98 -1.77
N LYS A 303 1.31 -1.83 -1.71
CA LYS A 303 2.00 -1.07 -0.65
C LYS A 303 1.64 0.43 -0.71
N ILE A 304 1.64 1.02 -1.90
CA ILE A 304 1.25 2.41 -2.12
C ILE A 304 -0.23 2.62 -1.74
N ALA A 305 -1.12 1.72 -2.15
CA ALA A 305 -2.53 1.79 -1.79
C ALA A 305 -2.75 1.71 -0.27
N ALA A 306 -2.07 0.78 0.41
CA ALA A 306 -2.14 0.66 1.87
C ALA A 306 -1.60 1.91 2.58
N ALA A 307 -0.48 2.46 2.10
CA ALA A 307 0.10 3.70 2.63
C ALA A 307 -0.83 4.89 2.42
N LYS A 308 -1.50 4.97 1.26
CA LYS A 308 -2.50 5.99 0.96
C LYS A 308 -3.69 5.91 1.91
N THR A 309 -4.21 4.70 2.16
CA THR A 309 -5.32 4.50 3.11
C THR A 309 -4.94 4.95 4.53
N ALA A 310 -3.74 4.61 5.00
CA ALA A 310 -3.25 5.05 6.31
C ALA A 310 -3.13 6.58 6.38
N ARG A 311 -2.50 7.20 5.38
CA ARG A 311 -2.39 8.66 5.24
C ARG A 311 -3.75 9.35 5.28
N ASP A 312 -4.70 8.90 4.45
CA ASP A 312 -6.02 9.52 4.36
C ASP A 312 -6.81 9.38 5.68
N SER A 313 -6.66 8.26 6.39
CA SER A 313 -7.24 8.07 7.72
C SER A 313 -6.64 9.05 8.75
N ASP A 314 -5.32 9.23 8.75
CA ASP A 314 -4.64 10.17 9.64
C ASP A 314 -5.02 11.63 9.35
N LEU A 315 -5.04 12.04 8.07
CA LEU A 315 -5.46 13.39 7.67
C LEU A 315 -6.92 13.68 8.05
N ASN A 316 -7.80 12.69 7.91
CA ASN A 316 -9.18 12.82 8.36
C ASN A 316 -9.26 12.98 9.89
N ARG A 317 -8.49 12.20 10.65
CA ARG A 317 -8.39 12.32 12.11
C ARG A 317 -7.88 13.70 12.54
N ILE A 318 -6.86 14.24 11.88
CA ILE A 318 -6.36 15.62 12.12
C ILE A 318 -7.49 16.63 11.88
N THR A 319 -8.22 16.49 10.76
CA THR A 319 -9.31 17.40 10.40
C THR A 319 -10.46 17.36 11.42
N THR A 320 -10.87 16.16 11.85
CA THR A 320 -11.90 16.00 12.88
C THR A 320 -11.46 16.59 14.22
N ASN A 321 -10.21 16.34 14.65
CA ASN A 321 -9.65 16.91 15.86
C ASN A 321 -9.60 18.44 15.79
N TYR A 322 -9.17 19.00 14.65
CA TYR A 322 -9.09 20.43 14.42
C TYR A 322 -10.46 21.10 14.54
N ASN A 323 -11.48 20.57 13.87
CA ASN A 323 -12.84 21.13 13.94
C ASN A 323 -13.43 21.08 15.36
N THR A 324 -13.15 20.01 16.10
CA THR A 324 -13.58 19.85 17.50
C THR A 324 -12.93 20.89 18.41
N VAL A 325 -11.60 21.07 18.28
CA VAL A 325 -10.85 22.03 19.09
C VAL A 325 -11.18 23.47 18.70
N LEU A 326 -11.44 23.75 17.42
CA LEU A 326 -11.88 25.06 16.94
C LEU A 326 -13.25 25.45 17.53
N SER A 327 -14.21 24.51 17.59
CA SER A 327 -15.51 24.72 18.24
C SER A 327 -15.35 25.00 19.74
N THR A 328 -14.41 24.30 20.40
CA THR A 328 -14.06 24.56 21.80
C THR A 328 -13.47 25.96 21.97
N ALA A 329 -12.56 26.37 21.09
CA ALA A 329 -11.97 27.71 21.09
C ALA A 329 -13.03 28.82 20.94
N ALA A 330 -14.01 28.61 20.06
CA ALA A 330 -15.12 29.53 19.86
C ALA A 330 -16.00 29.63 21.12
N THR A 331 -16.27 28.51 21.77
CA THR A 331 -17.00 28.49 23.05
C THR A 331 -16.24 29.23 24.16
N VAL A 332 -14.92 29.11 24.22
CA VAL A 332 -14.07 29.85 25.17
C VAL A 332 -14.11 31.35 24.87
N ARG A 333 -14.02 31.74 23.59
CA ARG A 333 -14.19 33.13 23.14
C ARG A 333 -15.54 33.69 23.57
N ASP A 334 -16.63 32.96 23.37
CA ASP A 334 -17.97 33.44 23.69
C ASP A 334 -18.14 33.66 25.21
N ARG A 335 -17.56 32.78 26.04
CA ARG A 335 -17.49 32.98 27.50
C ARG A 335 -16.64 34.19 27.88
N ALA A 336 -15.50 34.39 27.22
CA ALA A 336 -14.65 35.57 27.42
C ALA A 336 -15.38 36.87 27.07
N VAL A 337 -16.08 36.92 25.94
CA VAL A 337 -16.90 38.08 25.52
C VAL A 337 -18.06 38.30 26.48
N ALA A 338 -18.73 37.25 26.96
CA ALA A 338 -19.78 37.37 27.97
C ALA A 338 -19.24 37.95 29.29
N SER A 339 -18.02 37.59 29.69
CA SER A 339 -17.37 38.16 30.88
C SER A 339 -17.04 39.65 30.75
N CYS A 340 -16.79 40.14 29.53
CA CYS A 340 -16.57 41.56 29.26
C CYS A 340 -17.80 42.42 29.57
N HIS A 341 -19.01 41.93 29.30
CA HIS A 341 -20.25 42.64 29.63
C HIS A 341 -20.43 42.85 31.14
N ASN A 342 -19.97 41.90 31.95
CA ASN A 342 -20.11 41.96 33.41
C ASN A 342 -19.08 42.90 34.08
N GLN A 343 -18.04 43.34 33.36
CA GLN A 343 -17.08 44.32 33.87
C GLN A 343 -17.53 45.77 33.64
N GLY A 344 -18.51 46.02 32.77
CA GLY A 344 -19.03 47.35 32.46
C GLY A 344 -20.14 47.87 33.38
N ASN A 345 -20.72 47.02 34.23
CA ASN A 345 -21.92 47.34 35.04
C ASN A 345 -21.63 47.55 36.54
N GLY A 346 -20.35 47.66 36.93
CA GLY A 346 -19.91 47.77 38.32
C GLY A 346 -19.08 49.01 38.64
N GLY A 347 -19.35 50.13 37.96
CA GLY A 347 -18.80 51.46 38.28
C GLY A 347 -19.83 52.36 38.91
#